data_AF-A0A9P4GVG3-F1
#
_entry.id   AF-A0A9P4GVG3-F1
#
_cell.length_a   1.000
_cell.length_b   1.000
_cell.length_c   1.000
_cell.angle_alpha   90.00
_cell.angle_beta   90.00
_cell.angle_gamma   90.00
#
_symmetry.space_group_name_H-M   'P 1'
#
loop_
_entity.id
_entity.type
_entity.pdbx_description
1 polymer ?
#
loop_
_entity_poly.entity_id
_entity_poly.type
_entity_poly.pdbx_seq_one_letter_code
_entity_poly.pdbx_strand_id
1 'polypeptide(L)'
;MRRSNDSRRNITPYENGSSFKELEDDGQRLKNALPRHLTLTPRNTSHHMTYKIGRTYLLIHAVHTLCTIALYREYLPFLPFSVKRPLGPLDEPRIDEKKFPLPHPDLWVQQARHCFCVARDFADLFKACRAANSLAERPFAGFTYYIVSWCALYCHFFPRMDPDRAQDSRLQPSVWNSINAIIVDMEARFVIPNQWLDYISNGGLPGSTNSDRGGDAGLKD
;
A
#
# COMPACT_ATOMS: atom_id res chain seq x y z
N MET A 1 14.43 20.23 -4.19
CA MET A 1 13.98 18.86 -4.50
C MET A 1 14.05 18.68 -6.02
N ARG A 2 15.18 18.19 -6.57
CA ARG A 2 15.36 17.99 -8.02
C ARG A 2 14.74 16.64 -8.40
N ARG A 3 13.58 16.62 -9.06
CA ARG A 3 12.97 15.38 -9.57
C ARG A 3 13.54 15.01 -10.95
N SER A 4 14.06 13.78 -11.02
CA SER A 4 14.31 12.90 -12.17
C SER A 4 14.86 13.52 -13.46
N ASN A 5 16.19 13.47 -13.61
CA ASN A 5 16.91 13.68 -14.88
C ASN A 5 17.16 12.33 -15.61
N ASP A 6 16.50 11.25 -15.16
CA ASP A 6 16.79 9.86 -15.54
C ASP A 6 16.48 9.59 -17.03
N SER A 7 15.36 10.14 -17.49
CA SER A 7 14.94 10.13 -18.90
C SER A 7 15.91 10.87 -19.84
N ARG A 8 16.76 11.76 -19.32
CA ARG A 8 17.81 12.44 -20.11
C ARG A 8 19.13 11.67 -20.14
N ARG A 9 19.32 10.68 -19.26
CA ARG A 9 20.61 10.00 -19.06
C ARG A 9 20.65 8.56 -19.59
N ASN A 10 19.54 8.01 -20.09
CA ASN A 10 19.50 6.61 -20.56
C ASN A 10 19.97 5.62 -19.46
N ILE A 11 19.64 5.88 -18.20
CA ILE A 11 19.98 5.01 -17.07
C ILE A 11 18.75 4.14 -16.76
N THR A 12 18.99 2.88 -16.47
CA THR A 12 17.93 1.93 -16.09
C THR A 12 17.64 1.96 -14.60
N PRO A 13 16.43 1.52 -14.16
CA PRO A 13 16.02 1.62 -12.76
C PRO A 13 16.94 0.86 -11.79
N TYR A 14 17.58 -0.22 -12.24
CA TYR A 14 18.45 -1.05 -11.41
C TYR A 14 19.92 -0.62 -11.42
N GLU A 15 20.29 0.40 -12.20
CA GLU A 15 21.65 0.94 -12.23
C GLU A 15 21.92 1.91 -11.07
N ASN A 16 23.18 1.93 -10.62
CA ASN A 16 23.63 2.86 -9.59
C ASN A 16 23.51 4.31 -10.09
N GLY A 17 22.86 5.16 -9.31
CA GLY A 17 22.59 6.56 -9.66
C GLY A 17 21.26 6.79 -10.38
N SER A 18 20.46 5.73 -10.61
CA SER A 18 19.04 5.89 -10.93
C SER A 18 18.27 6.33 -9.70
N SER A 19 17.18 7.08 -9.89
CA SER A 19 16.33 7.48 -8.75
C SER A 19 15.64 6.28 -8.10
N PHE A 20 15.36 5.22 -8.86
CA PHE A 20 14.79 3.99 -8.31
C PHE A 20 15.76 3.31 -7.35
N LYS A 21 17.02 3.15 -7.77
CA LYS A 21 18.03 2.44 -6.99
C LYS A 21 18.37 3.18 -5.70
N GLU A 22 18.44 4.51 -5.76
CA GLU A 22 18.61 5.36 -4.57
C GLU A 22 17.48 5.15 -3.55
N LEU A 23 16.22 5.17 -4.01
CA LEU A 23 15.05 4.96 -3.13
C LEU A 23 14.98 3.53 -2.58
N GLU A 24 15.34 2.54 -3.39
CA GLU A 24 15.44 1.13 -2.96
C GLU A 24 16.48 0.98 -1.83
N ASP A 25 17.66 1.57 -2.02
CA ASP A 25 18.75 1.53 -1.05
C ASP A 25 18.38 2.29 0.23
N ASP A 26 17.70 3.44 0.13
CA ASP A 26 17.21 4.20 1.29
C ASP A 26 16.16 3.42 2.09
N GLY A 27 15.23 2.73 1.41
CA GLY A 27 14.27 1.83 2.06
C GLY A 27 14.96 0.69 2.81
N GLN A 28 15.98 0.10 2.20
CA GLN A 28 16.77 -0.97 2.83
C GLN A 28 17.61 -0.43 4.01
N ARG A 29 18.18 0.77 3.90
CA ARG A 29 18.89 1.46 5.00
C ARG A 29 17.96 1.71 6.18
N LEU A 30 16.75 2.21 5.93
CA LEU A 30 15.74 2.40 6.98
C LEU A 30 15.49 1.08 7.72
N LYS A 31 15.26 -0.02 6.99
CA LYS A 31 14.99 -1.33 7.58
C LYS A 31 16.17 -1.87 8.39
N ASN A 32 17.40 -1.69 7.89
CA ASN A 32 18.62 -2.14 8.55
C ASN A 32 18.99 -1.30 9.78
N ALA A 33 18.61 -0.03 9.82
CA ALA A 33 18.85 0.86 10.95
C ALA A 33 17.91 0.61 12.13
N LEU A 34 16.85 -0.20 11.96
CA LEU A 34 15.90 -0.49 13.03
C LEU A 34 16.56 -1.28 14.17
N PRO A 35 16.41 -0.84 15.43
CA PRO A 35 16.78 -1.64 16.59
C PRO A 35 16.10 -3.02 16.56
N ARG A 36 16.75 -4.03 17.14
CA ARG A 36 16.24 -5.42 17.16
C ARG A 36 14.81 -5.58 17.67
N HIS A 37 14.36 -4.70 18.57
CA HIS A 37 13.00 -4.74 19.12
C HIS A 37 11.95 -4.09 18.21
N LEU A 38 12.36 -3.36 17.16
CA LEU A 38 11.50 -2.72 16.16
C LEU A 38 11.55 -3.43 14.80
N THR A 39 12.27 -4.55 14.68
CA THR A 39 12.24 -5.35 13.45
C THR A 39 10.93 -6.12 13.34
N LEU A 40 10.40 -6.25 12.12
CA LEU A 40 9.15 -6.95 11.88
C LEU A 40 9.35 -8.46 12.05
N THR A 41 8.99 -8.97 13.21
CA THR A 41 8.99 -10.41 13.52
C THR A 41 7.74 -10.78 14.29
N PRO A 42 7.24 -12.03 14.19
CA PRO A 42 6.07 -12.45 14.96
C PRO A 42 6.24 -12.21 16.46
N ARG A 43 7.44 -12.48 17.01
CA ARG A 43 7.77 -12.25 18.41
C ARG A 43 7.68 -10.78 18.81
N ASN A 44 8.29 -9.88 18.04
CA ASN A 44 8.26 -8.44 18.32
C ASN A 44 6.84 -7.89 18.16
N THR A 45 6.11 -8.34 17.15
CA THR A 45 4.71 -7.97 16.92
C THR A 45 3.87 -8.34 18.14
N SER A 46 3.92 -9.60 18.61
CA SER A 46 3.19 -10.01 19.81
C SER A 46 3.57 -9.17 21.03
N HIS A 47 4.86 -8.93 21.27
CA HIS A 47 5.33 -8.11 22.38
C HIS A 47 4.75 -6.69 22.33
N HIS A 48 4.86 -6.00 21.19
CA HIS A 48 4.33 -4.64 21.00
C HIS A 48 2.80 -4.55 21.13
N MET A 49 2.08 -5.59 20.73
CA MET A 49 0.63 -5.68 20.91
C MET A 49 0.25 -5.87 22.38
N THR A 50 0.91 -6.79 23.09
CA THR A 50 0.64 -7.06 24.51
C THR A 50 0.83 -5.82 25.38
N TYR A 51 1.88 -5.02 25.12
CA TYR A 51 2.19 -3.83 25.92
C TYR A 51 1.56 -2.52 25.38
N LYS A 52 0.70 -2.58 24.34
CA LYS A 52 0.03 -1.43 23.71
C LYS A 52 0.97 -0.29 23.26
N ILE A 53 2.25 -0.59 23.07
CA ILE A 53 3.30 0.31 22.55
C ILE A 53 3.50 0.18 21.03
N GLY A 54 2.71 -0.66 20.36
CA GLY A 54 2.80 -0.95 18.94
C GLY A 54 2.47 0.19 17.96
N ARG A 55 2.21 1.42 18.43
CA ARG A 55 1.82 2.55 17.57
C ARG A 55 2.95 3.00 16.64
N THR A 56 4.12 3.31 17.20
CA THR A 56 5.29 3.72 16.43
C THR A 56 5.81 2.57 15.57
N TYR A 57 5.77 1.36 16.12
CA TYR A 57 6.09 0.12 15.41
C TYR A 57 5.22 -0.06 14.15
N LEU A 58 3.89 0.10 14.28
CA LEU A 58 2.97 0.02 13.15
C LEU A 58 3.26 1.10 12.10
N LEU A 59 3.52 2.34 12.51
CA LEU A 59 3.79 3.44 11.58
C LEU A 59 5.10 3.24 10.81
N ILE A 60 6.17 2.79 11.46
CA ILE A 60 7.44 2.48 10.80
C ILE A 60 7.22 1.44 9.70
N HIS A 61 6.52 0.35 10.02
CA HIS A 61 6.25 -0.70 9.05
C HIS A 61 5.24 -0.26 7.99
N ALA A 62 4.32 0.65 8.31
CA ALA A 62 3.41 1.23 7.33
C ALA A 62 4.18 2.07 6.30
N VAL A 63 5.07 2.96 6.75
CA VAL A 63 5.89 3.79 5.87
C VAL A 63 6.75 2.92 4.97
N HIS A 64 7.48 1.96 5.54
CA HIS A 64 8.31 1.05 4.76
C HIS A 64 7.47 0.30 3.71
N THR A 65 6.35 -0.28 4.12
CA THR A 65 5.44 -1.02 3.23
C THR A 65 4.94 -0.16 2.08
N LEU A 66 4.47 1.05 2.38
CA LEU A 66 3.95 1.96 1.37
C LEU A 66 5.04 2.39 0.37
N CYS A 67 6.23 2.75 0.86
CA CYS A 67 7.36 3.11 0.01
C CYS A 67 7.77 1.95 -0.90
N THR A 68 7.88 0.73 -0.35
CA THR A 68 8.17 -0.48 -1.12
C THR A 68 7.11 -0.70 -2.20
N ILE A 69 5.83 -0.73 -1.85
CA ILE A 69 4.77 -0.99 -2.82
C ILE A 69 4.74 0.09 -3.91
N ALA A 70 4.82 1.37 -3.53
CA ALA A 70 4.83 2.47 -4.48
C ALA A 70 5.98 2.36 -5.50
N LEU A 71 7.17 1.99 -5.03
CA LEU A 71 8.36 1.85 -5.85
C LEU A 71 8.27 0.66 -6.82
N TYR A 72 7.98 -0.53 -6.31
CA TYR A 72 8.00 -1.76 -7.11
C TYR A 72 6.79 -1.89 -8.04
N ARG A 73 5.64 -1.35 -7.64
CA ARG A 73 4.41 -1.45 -8.43
C ARG A 73 4.45 -0.61 -9.70
N GLU A 74 5.30 0.41 -9.77
CA GLU A 74 5.52 1.19 -10.99
C GLU A 74 6.08 0.34 -12.14
N TYR A 75 6.84 -0.71 -11.81
CA TYR A 75 7.45 -1.60 -12.79
C TYR A 75 6.68 -2.92 -13.00
N LEU A 76 5.58 -3.12 -12.26
CA LEU A 76 4.69 -4.25 -12.47
C LEU A 76 3.62 -3.90 -13.51
N PRO A 77 3.26 -4.85 -14.39
CA PRO A 77 2.19 -4.63 -15.36
C PRO A 77 0.87 -4.22 -14.70
N PHE A 78 0.25 -3.13 -15.16
CA PHE A 78 -1.07 -2.73 -14.66
C PHE A 78 -2.14 -3.81 -14.92
N LEU A 79 -2.15 -4.36 -16.13
CA LEU A 79 -3.11 -5.38 -16.59
C LEU A 79 -2.38 -6.50 -17.38
N PRO A 80 -1.88 -7.54 -16.69
CA PRO A 80 -1.02 -8.57 -17.29
C PRO A 80 -1.79 -9.66 -18.06
N PHE A 81 -2.79 -9.31 -18.88
CA PHE A 81 -3.62 -10.31 -19.57
C PHE A 81 -2.81 -11.21 -20.52
N SER A 82 -1.75 -10.68 -21.12
CA SER A 82 -0.89 -11.37 -22.08
C SER A 82 0.36 -12.01 -21.46
N VAL A 83 0.66 -11.74 -20.19
CA VAL A 83 1.93 -12.12 -19.56
C VAL A 83 1.76 -13.33 -18.64
N LYS A 84 2.71 -14.27 -18.70
CA LYS A 84 2.67 -15.50 -17.90
C LYS A 84 3.44 -15.40 -16.58
N ARG A 85 4.27 -14.37 -16.40
CA ARG A 85 5.12 -14.13 -15.23
C ARG A 85 5.33 -12.63 -15.02
N PRO A 86 5.80 -12.18 -13.83
CA PRO A 86 6.22 -10.81 -13.66
C PRO A 86 7.27 -10.44 -14.70
N LEU A 87 7.03 -9.34 -15.38
CA LEU A 87 7.90 -8.78 -16.40
C LEU A 87 8.00 -7.28 -16.15
N GLY A 88 9.02 -6.64 -16.71
CA GLY A 88 9.22 -5.20 -16.57
C GLY A 88 8.07 -4.35 -17.10
N PRO A 89 8.22 -3.03 -17.04
CA PRO A 89 7.14 -2.09 -17.33
C PRO A 89 6.64 -2.31 -18.76
N LEU A 90 5.36 -2.68 -18.87
CA LEU A 90 4.66 -2.78 -20.16
C LEU A 90 4.21 -1.41 -20.68
N ASP A 91 4.14 -0.45 -19.78
CA ASP A 91 3.79 0.94 -20.02
C ASP A 91 5.07 1.77 -20.16
N GLU A 92 4.98 2.94 -20.81
CA GLU A 92 6.13 3.82 -20.97
C GLU A 92 6.59 4.41 -19.61
N PRO A 93 7.91 4.55 -19.36
CA PRO A 93 9.02 4.22 -20.26
C PRO A 93 9.37 2.73 -20.24
N ARG A 94 9.25 2.07 -21.41
CA ARG A 94 9.63 0.66 -21.56
C ARG A 94 11.14 0.52 -21.53
N ILE A 95 11.61 -0.57 -20.92
CA ILE A 95 13.03 -0.91 -20.91
C ILE A 95 13.30 -1.80 -22.12
N ASP A 96 14.09 -1.29 -23.06
CA ASP A 96 14.59 -2.11 -24.16
C ASP A 96 15.69 -3.04 -23.65
N GLU A 97 15.31 -4.27 -23.32
CA GLU A 97 16.23 -5.30 -22.81
C GLU A 97 17.37 -5.65 -23.79
N LYS A 98 17.24 -5.32 -25.08
CA LYS A 98 18.35 -5.47 -26.05
C LYS A 98 19.42 -4.41 -25.86
N LYS A 99 19.01 -3.21 -25.48
CA LYS A 99 19.91 -2.06 -25.26
C LYS A 99 20.45 -2.04 -23.84
N PHE A 100 19.65 -2.49 -22.87
CA PHE A 100 20.00 -2.53 -21.47
C PHE A 100 19.73 -3.93 -20.91
N PRO A 101 20.75 -4.81 -20.88
CA PRO A 101 20.58 -6.16 -20.40
C PRO A 101 20.21 -6.17 -18.91
N LEU A 102 19.27 -7.04 -18.54
CA LEU A 102 18.91 -7.24 -17.15
C LEU A 102 20.11 -7.79 -16.37
N PRO A 103 20.38 -7.31 -15.14
CA PRO A 103 21.42 -7.86 -14.26
C PRO A 103 21.21 -9.35 -13.95
N HIS A 104 19.95 -9.80 -13.92
CA HIS A 104 19.57 -11.18 -13.70
C HIS A 104 18.24 -11.48 -14.44
N PRO A 105 18.05 -12.68 -15.04
CA PRO A 105 16.84 -13.05 -15.79
C PRO A 105 15.54 -13.03 -14.96
N ASP A 106 15.67 -13.18 -13.64
CA ASP A 106 14.56 -13.19 -12.67
C ASP A 106 14.40 -11.88 -11.89
N LEU A 107 15.03 -10.77 -12.32
CA LEU A 107 14.95 -9.50 -11.59
C LEU A 107 13.49 -9.10 -11.29
N TRP A 108 12.65 -9.07 -12.32
CA TRP A 108 11.23 -8.71 -12.17
C TRP A 108 10.44 -9.65 -11.28
N VAL A 109 10.80 -10.94 -11.30
CA VAL A 109 10.20 -11.97 -10.44
C VAL A 109 10.59 -11.72 -8.98
N GLN A 110 11.85 -11.41 -8.71
CA GLN A 110 12.34 -11.09 -7.37
C GLN A 110 11.73 -9.78 -6.84
N GLN A 111 11.61 -8.76 -7.68
CA GLN A 111 10.96 -7.50 -7.34
C GLN A 111 9.47 -7.69 -7.01
N ALA A 112 8.73 -8.43 -7.85
CA ALA A 112 7.34 -8.79 -7.59
C ALA A 112 7.19 -9.55 -6.27
N ARG A 113 8.03 -10.57 -6.07
CA ARG A 113 8.07 -11.36 -4.83
C ARG A 113 8.29 -10.47 -3.61
N HIS A 114 9.24 -9.55 -3.67
CA HIS A 114 9.52 -8.65 -2.56
C HIS A 114 8.33 -7.73 -2.26
N CYS A 115 7.73 -7.13 -3.29
CA CYS A 115 6.54 -6.28 -3.17
C CYS A 115 5.38 -6.99 -2.46
N PHE A 116 5.00 -8.18 -2.93
CA PHE A 116 3.87 -8.92 -2.38
C PHE A 116 4.19 -9.56 -1.01
N CYS A 117 5.45 -9.92 -0.75
CA CYS A 117 5.89 -10.37 0.57
C CYS A 117 5.74 -9.27 1.62
N VAL A 118 6.17 -8.04 1.31
CA VAL A 118 6.04 -6.91 2.23
C VAL A 118 4.56 -6.55 2.45
N ALA A 119 3.73 -6.61 1.42
CA ALA A 119 2.28 -6.44 1.55
C ALA A 119 1.66 -7.49 2.51
N ARG A 120 2.05 -8.76 2.38
CA ARG A 120 1.63 -9.84 3.29
C ARG A 120 2.05 -9.57 4.72
N ASP A 121 3.32 -9.26 4.94
CA ASP A 121 3.87 -9.08 6.28
C ASP A 121 3.17 -7.92 7.01
N PHE A 122 2.80 -6.86 6.29
CA PHE A 122 1.99 -5.76 6.84
C PHE A 122 0.54 -6.17 7.11
N ALA A 123 -0.08 -6.96 6.22
CA ALA A 123 -1.42 -7.49 6.46
C ALA A 123 -1.48 -8.34 7.74
N ASP A 124 -0.46 -9.16 7.99
CA ASP A 124 -0.38 -9.99 9.20
C ASP A 124 -0.10 -9.15 10.46
N LEU A 125 0.76 -8.13 10.36
CA LEU A 125 0.94 -7.14 11.41
C LEU A 125 -0.38 -6.47 11.78
N PHE A 126 -1.15 -6.06 10.77
CA PHE A 126 -2.44 -5.42 10.98
C PHE A 126 -3.44 -6.35 11.68
N LYS A 127 -3.52 -7.62 11.25
CA LYS A 127 -4.38 -8.63 11.91
C LYS A 127 -4.04 -8.75 13.40
N ALA A 128 -2.75 -8.76 13.74
CA ALA A 128 -2.30 -8.78 15.13
C ALA A 128 -2.71 -7.51 15.90
N CYS A 129 -2.59 -6.33 15.30
CA CYS A 129 -3.06 -5.08 15.90
C CYS A 129 -4.58 -5.08 16.15
N ARG A 130 -5.36 -5.58 15.20
CA ARG A 130 -6.82 -5.64 15.32
C ARG A 130 -7.24 -6.60 16.43
N ALA A 131 -6.62 -7.77 16.52
CA ALA A 131 -6.87 -8.74 17.59
C ALA A 131 -6.56 -8.18 18.99
N ALA A 132 -5.57 -7.29 19.09
CA ALA A 132 -5.18 -6.66 20.35
C ALA A 132 -5.99 -5.39 20.70
N ASN A 133 -6.99 -5.01 19.89
CA ASN A 133 -7.72 -3.75 19.98
C ASN A 133 -6.78 -2.52 20.07
N SER A 134 -5.63 -2.60 19.40
CA SER A 134 -4.59 -1.57 19.40
C SER A 134 -4.54 -0.83 18.07
N LEU A 135 -5.61 -0.90 17.28
CA LEU A 135 -5.69 -0.28 15.98
C LEU A 135 -5.60 1.23 16.17
N ALA A 136 -4.41 1.78 15.90
CA ALA A 136 -4.23 3.22 15.95
C ALA A 136 -5.08 3.81 14.80
N GLU A 137 -6.12 4.55 15.16
CA GLU A 137 -7.01 5.28 14.24
C GLU A 137 -6.21 6.39 13.51
N ARG A 138 -5.36 5.97 12.57
CA ARG A 138 -4.42 6.85 11.87
C ARG A 138 -4.71 6.75 10.37
N PRO A 139 -5.09 7.85 9.71
CA PRO A 139 -5.35 7.87 8.27
C PRO A 139 -4.21 7.27 7.43
N PHE A 140 -2.96 7.43 7.87
CA PHE A 140 -1.80 6.88 7.19
C PHE A 140 -1.70 5.35 7.24
N ALA A 141 -1.94 4.74 8.42
CA ALA A 141 -1.94 3.29 8.56
C ALA A 141 -3.12 2.68 7.78
N GLY A 142 -4.28 3.36 7.81
CA GLY A 142 -5.41 3.04 6.97
C GLY A 142 -5.08 3.10 5.47
N PHE A 143 -4.50 4.21 5.00
CA PHE A 143 -4.11 4.35 3.60
C PHE A 143 -3.12 3.27 3.17
N THR A 144 -2.12 2.95 4.00
CA THR A 144 -1.20 1.85 3.72
C THR A 144 -1.93 0.52 3.57
N TYR A 145 -2.90 0.27 4.45
CA TYR A 145 -3.71 -0.93 4.37
C TYR A 145 -4.58 -0.97 3.11
N TYR A 146 -5.16 0.16 2.70
CA TYR A 146 -5.87 0.29 1.43
C TYR A 146 -4.98 -0.07 0.23
N ILE A 147 -3.73 0.39 0.22
CA ILE A 147 -2.75 0.03 -0.82
C ILE A 147 -2.41 -1.46 -0.81
N VAL A 148 -2.18 -2.06 0.38
CA VAL A 148 -1.97 -3.51 0.53
C VAL A 148 -3.19 -4.30 0.03
N SER A 149 -4.39 -3.77 0.25
CA SER A 149 -5.64 -4.38 -0.23
C SER A 149 -5.68 -4.45 -1.75
N TRP A 150 -5.25 -3.39 -2.44
CA TRP A 150 -5.11 -3.38 -3.89
C TRP A 150 -4.09 -4.42 -4.38
N CYS A 151 -2.97 -4.60 -3.69
CA CYS A 151 -2.02 -5.66 -4.01
C CYS A 151 -2.66 -7.06 -3.91
N ALA A 152 -3.41 -7.34 -2.85
CA ALA A 152 -4.07 -8.62 -2.69
C ALA A 152 -5.17 -8.85 -3.75
N LEU A 153 -5.95 -7.82 -4.07
CA LEU A 153 -6.96 -7.87 -5.15
C LEU A 153 -6.29 -8.15 -6.50
N TYR A 154 -5.18 -7.46 -6.79
CA TYR A 154 -4.39 -7.68 -7.99
C TYR A 154 -3.89 -9.12 -8.08
N CYS A 155 -3.33 -9.69 -7.01
CA CYS A 155 -2.89 -11.07 -6.96
C CYS A 155 -4.05 -12.08 -7.08
N HIS A 156 -5.26 -11.74 -6.61
CA HIS A 156 -6.43 -12.60 -6.78
C HIS A 156 -6.83 -12.77 -8.25
N PHE A 157 -6.89 -11.65 -8.99
CA PHE A 157 -7.22 -11.67 -10.42
C PHE A 157 -6.05 -12.19 -11.27
N PHE A 158 -4.82 -11.88 -10.88
CA PHE A 158 -3.60 -12.23 -11.61
C PHE A 158 -2.63 -13.04 -10.74
N PRO A 159 -2.98 -14.29 -10.35
CA PRO A 159 -2.17 -15.09 -9.41
C PRO A 159 -0.78 -15.42 -9.95
N ARG A 160 -0.56 -15.32 -11.27
CA ARG A 160 0.74 -15.55 -11.90
C ARG A 160 1.75 -14.41 -11.64
N MET A 161 1.29 -13.26 -11.17
CA MET A 161 2.15 -12.12 -10.86
C MET A 161 2.75 -12.19 -9.46
N ASP A 162 2.21 -13.05 -8.59
CA ASP A 162 2.76 -13.32 -7.27
C ASP A 162 3.45 -14.70 -7.30
N PRO A 163 4.78 -14.74 -7.47
CA PRO A 163 5.51 -16.00 -7.66
C PRO A 163 5.35 -16.95 -6.47
N ASP A 164 5.20 -16.39 -5.27
CA ASP A 164 5.12 -17.15 -4.01
C ASP A 164 3.68 -17.33 -3.54
N ARG A 165 2.71 -16.78 -4.26
CA ARG A 165 1.30 -16.74 -3.86
C ARG A 165 1.10 -16.23 -2.44
N ALA A 166 1.97 -15.31 -2.01
CA ALA A 166 1.96 -14.69 -0.70
C ALA A 166 0.64 -13.97 -0.38
N GLN A 167 -0.11 -13.55 -1.40
CA GLN A 167 -1.38 -12.82 -1.28
C GLN A 167 -2.58 -13.54 -1.90
N ASP A 168 -2.44 -14.81 -2.29
CA ASP A 168 -3.53 -15.57 -2.94
C ASP A 168 -4.67 -15.85 -1.94
N SER A 169 -5.79 -15.15 -2.12
CA SER A 169 -6.97 -15.30 -1.26
C SER A 169 -7.65 -16.67 -1.37
N ARG A 170 -7.38 -17.44 -2.44
CA ARG A 170 -7.87 -18.81 -2.59
C ARG A 170 -7.10 -19.78 -1.70
N LEU A 171 -5.87 -19.43 -1.31
CA LEU A 171 -5.04 -20.20 -0.38
C LEU A 171 -5.18 -19.68 1.05
N GLN A 172 -5.39 -18.38 1.23
CA GLN A 172 -5.57 -17.76 2.54
C GLN A 172 -6.72 -16.73 2.55
N PRO A 173 -7.94 -17.13 2.98
CA PRO A 173 -9.09 -16.21 3.03
C PRO A 173 -8.92 -15.06 4.03
N SER A 174 -7.95 -15.15 4.95
CA SER A 174 -7.77 -14.20 6.05
C SER A 174 -7.39 -12.78 5.59
N VAL A 175 -6.67 -12.65 4.46
CA VAL A 175 -6.27 -11.34 3.90
C VAL A 175 -7.50 -10.65 3.30
N TRP A 176 -8.25 -11.35 2.43
CA TRP A 176 -9.47 -10.83 1.82
C TRP A 176 -10.55 -10.41 2.83
N ASN A 177 -10.80 -11.25 3.83
CA ASN A 177 -11.79 -10.94 4.86
C ASN A 177 -11.36 -9.75 5.73
N SER A 178 -10.06 -9.61 5.97
CA SER A 178 -9.55 -8.43 6.66
C SER A 178 -9.71 -7.18 5.81
N ILE A 179 -9.47 -7.28 4.49
CA ILE A 179 -9.64 -6.19 3.53
C ILE A 179 -11.06 -5.65 3.57
N ASN A 180 -12.05 -6.54 3.40
CA ASN A 180 -13.45 -6.15 3.43
C ASN A 180 -13.85 -5.53 4.77
N ALA A 181 -13.40 -6.11 5.89
CA ALA A 181 -13.71 -5.58 7.21
C ALA A 181 -13.20 -4.15 7.41
N ILE A 182 -12.03 -3.80 6.84
CA ILE A 182 -11.44 -2.47 6.98
C ILE A 182 -11.98 -1.49 5.95
N ILE A 183 -12.30 -1.92 4.73
CA ILE A 183 -13.02 -1.05 3.78
C ILE A 183 -14.36 -0.63 4.40
N VAL A 184 -15.08 -1.56 5.04
CA VAL A 184 -16.32 -1.27 5.75
C VAL A 184 -16.07 -0.39 6.99
N ASP A 185 -15.03 -0.65 7.78
CA ASP A 185 -14.66 0.19 8.94
C ASP A 185 -14.18 1.60 8.50
N MET A 186 -13.52 1.71 7.35
CA MET A 186 -13.11 2.97 6.73
C MET A 186 -14.32 3.74 6.19
N GLU A 187 -15.26 3.07 5.54
CA GLU A 187 -16.51 3.68 5.09
C GLU A 187 -17.29 4.28 6.27
N ALA A 188 -17.30 3.59 7.41
CA ALA A 188 -17.93 4.08 8.63
C ALA A 188 -17.18 5.26 9.29
N ARG A 189 -15.88 5.47 9.01
CA ARG A 189 -15.01 6.41 9.72
C ARG A 189 -14.54 7.60 8.89
N PHE A 190 -14.31 7.40 7.61
CA PHE A 190 -13.92 8.45 6.68
C PHE A 190 -15.20 8.93 6.02
N VAL A 191 -15.66 10.13 6.40
CA VAL A 191 -16.81 10.84 5.81
C VAL A 191 -16.57 11.18 4.32
N ILE A 192 -15.42 10.81 3.76
CA ILE A 192 -15.00 11.07 2.39
C ILE A 192 -16.03 10.54 1.37
N PRO A 193 -16.56 9.30 1.42
CA PRO A 193 -17.60 8.88 0.47
C PRO A 193 -18.85 9.76 0.54
N ASN A 194 -19.25 10.20 1.74
CA ASN A 194 -20.38 11.13 1.91
C ASN A 194 -20.07 12.54 1.40
N GLN A 195 -18.87 13.08 1.63
CA GLN A 195 -18.44 14.38 1.12
C GLN A 195 -18.31 14.38 -0.40
N TRP A 196 -17.89 13.26 -1.00
CA TRP A 196 -17.75 13.11 -2.44
C TRP A 196 -19.11 12.92 -3.10
N LEU A 197 -20.02 12.17 -2.47
CA LEU A 197 -21.44 12.15 -2.84
C LEU A 197 -22.05 13.56 -2.77
N ASP A 198 -21.83 14.31 -1.70
CA ASP A 198 -22.34 15.67 -1.56
C ASP A 198 -21.78 16.61 -2.64
N TYR A 199 -20.49 16.49 -2.98
CA TYR A 199 -19.86 17.24 -4.07
C TYR A 199 -20.40 16.88 -5.46
N ILE A 200 -20.69 15.59 -5.69
CA ILE A 200 -21.21 15.08 -6.96
C ILE A 200 -22.70 15.42 -7.10
N SER A 201 -23.47 15.35 -6.02
CA SER A 201 -24.89 15.67 -5.99
C SER A 201 -25.15 17.17 -6.06
N ASN A 202 -24.30 17.98 -5.41
CA ASN A 202 -24.55 19.42 -5.24
C ASN A 202 -23.58 20.32 -6.02
N GLY A 203 -22.73 19.78 -6.90
CA GLY A 203 -21.95 20.56 -7.88
C GLY A 203 -21.15 21.70 -7.24
N GLY A 204 -20.10 21.35 -6.50
CA GLY A 204 -19.52 22.20 -5.47
C GLY A 204 -19.24 23.69 -5.79
N LEU A 205 -19.47 24.53 -4.78
CA LEU A 205 -18.60 25.63 -4.38
C LEU A 205 -18.58 25.73 -2.84
N PRO A 206 -17.41 25.95 -2.20
CA PRO A 206 -17.33 26.15 -0.76
C PRO A 206 -17.69 27.60 -0.43
N GLY A 207 -18.87 27.82 0.12
CA GLY A 207 -19.25 29.16 0.61
C GLY A 207 -20.74 29.43 0.65
N SER A 208 -21.48 28.71 1.49
CA SER A 208 -22.69 29.26 2.12
C SER A 208 -23.01 28.48 3.39
N THR A 209 -22.52 29.02 4.50
CA THR A 209 -23.16 28.79 5.79
C THR A 209 -24.60 29.30 5.70
N ASN A 210 -25.57 28.43 5.96
CA ASN A 210 -26.89 28.82 6.45
C ASN A 210 -27.18 27.82 7.59
N SER A 211 -27.09 28.20 8.87
CA SER A 211 -28.10 29.03 9.55
C SER A 211 -29.44 28.93 8.83
N ASP A 212 -30.21 27.90 9.18
CA ASP A 212 -31.68 27.87 9.16
C ASP A 212 -32.16 26.42 9.04
N ARG A 213 -32.14 25.70 10.17
CA ARG A 213 -33.11 24.63 10.42
C ARG A 213 -33.42 24.54 11.91
N GLY A 214 -34.66 24.89 12.25
CA GLY A 214 -35.41 24.17 13.27
C GLY A 214 -35.99 25.04 14.37
N GLY A 215 -37.24 25.44 14.20
CA GLY A 215 -38.04 25.99 15.30
C GLY A 215 -39.46 26.36 14.93
N ASP A 216 -40.15 25.59 14.08
CA ASP A 216 -41.62 25.66 14.00
C ASP A 216 -42.18 24.59 14.94
N ALA A 217 -42.72 25.04 16.07
CA ALA A 217 -43.45 24.21 17.03
C ALA A 217 -44.83 24.85 17.26
N GLY A 218 -45.76 24.44 16.41
CA GLY A 218 -47.18 24.19 16.66
C GLY A 218 -47.85 24.88 17.85
N LEU A 219 -48.74 25.81 17.52
CA LEU A 219 -49.79 26.35 18.38
C LEU A 219 -50.96 25.33 18.49
N LYS A 220 -51.21 24.83 19.70
CA LYS A 220 -52.48 24.33 20.26
C LYS A 220 -52.37 24.57 21.78
N ASP A 221 -53.21 25.28 22.50
CA ASP A 221 -54.55 25.86 22.30
C ASP A 221 -54.59 27.32 22.80
#